data_AF-A0A5K0YWA9-F1
#
_entry.id   AF-A0A5K0YWA9-F1
#
_cell.length_a   1.000
_cell.length_b   1.000
_cell.length_c   1.000
_cell.angle_alpha   90.00
_cell.angle_beta   90.00
_cell.angle_gamma   90.00
#
_symmetry.space_group_name_H-M   'P 1'
#
loop_
_entity.id
_entity.type
_entity.pdbx_description
1 polymer ?
#
loop_
_entity_poly.entity_id
_entity_poly.type
_entity_poly.pdbx_seq_one_letter_code
_entity_poly.pdbx_strand_id
1 'polypeptide(L)'
;MKIVQLGKSDGDAIAMSGSSKIWIDHNTLYACQDGLIDVTRGSTAITISNNWLRNHVKVMLLGHDDRFSEDKSMRVTVAFNRFGPKCYQRMP
;
A
#
# COMPACT_ATOMS: atom_id res chain seq x y z
N MET A 1 15.41 3.90 18.84
CA MET A 1 14.87 3.80 17.46
C MET A 1 16.04 3.48 16.54
N LYS A 2 16.01 2.34 15.84
CA LYS A 2 17.09 1.96 14.91
C LYS A 2 16.60 2.27 13.50
N ILE A 3 17.22 3.26 12.87
CA ILE A 3 16.98 3.57 11.46
C ILE A 3 17.96 2.70 10.66
N VAL A 4 17.43 1.94 9.70
CA VAL A 4 18.22 1.03 8.86
C VAL A 4 17.90 1.35 7.40
N GLN A 5 18.92 1.46 6.56
CA GLN A 5 18.72 1.66 5.13
C GLN A 5 18.46 0.30 4.48
N LEU A 6 17.26 0.13 3.92
CA LEU A 6 16.78 -1.16 3.39
C LEU A 6 17.17 -1.42 1.92
N GLY A 7 17.88 -0.47 1.27
CA GLY A 7 18.31 -0.56 -0.12
C GLY A 7 17.60 0.44 -1.03
N LYS A 8 17.61 0.18 -2.34
CA LYS A 8 16.93 1.00 -3.35
C LYS A 8 15.43 0.72 -3.29
N SER A 9 14.61 1.76 -3.29
CA SER A 9 13.15 1.67 -3.36
C SER A 9 12.68 1.69 -4.82
N ASP A 10 11.58 1.01 -5.10
CA ASP A 10 10.89 1.02 -6.41
C ASP A 10 10.16 2.35 -6.66
N GLY A 11 9.98 3.16 -5.61
CA GLY A 11 9.41 4.50 -5.68
C GLY A 11 7.89 4.53 -5.49
N ASP A 12 7.36 3.67 -4.61
CA ASP A 12 6.01 3.76 -4.08
C ASP A 12 5.85 4.94 -3.13
N ALA A 13 4.64 5.48 -2.99
CA ALA A 13 4.40 6.53 -2.00
C ALA A 13 4.59 6.02 -0.57
N ILE A 14 4.00 4.85 -0.27
CA ILE A 14 4.08 4.17 1.03
C ILE A 14 4.24 2.67 0.77
N ALA A 15 5.40 2.12 1.16
CA ALA A 15 5.67 0.69 1.09
C ALA A 15 5.82 0.10 2.50
N MET A 16 5.11 -1.01 2.74
CA MET A 16 5.07 -1.73 4.00
C MET A 16 5.43 -3.20 3.78
N SER A 17 6.31 -3.71 4.64
CA SER A 17 6.86 -5.07 4.56
C SER A 17 6.99 -5.64 5.96
N GLY A 18 6.41 -6.80 6.24
CA GLY A 18 6.41 -7.42 7.58
C GLY A 18 5.83 -6.54 8.69
N SER A 19 4.91 -5.63 8.35
CA SER A 19 4.44 -4.56 9.23
C SER A 19 3.04 -4.85 9.75
N SER A 20 2.73 -4.42 10.98
CA SER A 20 1.40 -4.60 11.55
C SER A 20 0.90 -3.38 12.32
N LYS A 21 -0.43 -3.27 12.46
CA LYS A 21 -1.10 -2.19 13.20
C LYS A 21 -0.78 -0.81 12.65
N ILE A 22 -0.95 -0.65 11.34
CA ILE A 22 -0.72 0.62 10.63
C ILE A 22 -2.05 1.22 10.18
N TRP A 23 -2.15 2.54 10.28
CA TRP A 23 -3.29 3.32 9.79
C TRP A 23 -2.80 4.39 8.82
N ILE A 24 -3.26 4.31 7.57
CA ILE A 24 -3.01 5.30 6.52
C ILE A 24 -4.31 6.07 6.31
N ASP A 25 -4.37 7.31 6.78
CA ASP A 25 -5.60 8.10 6.85
C ASP A 25 -5.43 9.54 6.39
N HIS A 26 -6.44 10.08 5.68
CA HIS A 26 -6.51 11.48 5.22
C HIS A 26 -5.31 11.97 4.38
N ASN A 27 -4.67 11.09 3.63
CA ASN A 27 -3.59 11.46 2.72
C ASN A 27 -4.11 11.75 1.31
N THR A 28 -3.37 12.56 0.55
CA THR A 28 -3.54 12.65 -0.91
C THR A 28 -2.30 12.07 -1.58
N LEU A 29 -2.44 10.94 -2.27
CA LEU A 29 -1.32 10.24 -2.93
C LEU A 29 -1.54 10.21 -4.45
N TYR A 30 -0.51 10.55 -5.22
CA TYR A 30 -0.60 10.66 -6.67
C TYR A 30 0.77 10.65 -7.34
N ALA A 31 0.82 10.20 -8.61
CA ALA A 31 1.96 10.34 -9.52
C ALA A 31 3.32 9.87 -8.95
N CYS A 32 3.34 8.70 -8.33
CA CYS A 32 4.58 8.05 -7.86
C CYS A 32 5.26 7.27 -8.99
N GLN A 33 6.46 6.75 -8.73
CA GLN A 33 7.23 6.06 -9.78
C GLN A 33 6.67 4.67 -10.09
N ASP A 34 6.28 3.89 -9.07
CA ASP A 34 5.66 2.57 -9.27
C ASP A 34 4.23 2.49 -8.72
N GLY A 35 4.03 2.23 -7.43
CA GLY A 35 2.75 2.13 -6.73
C GLY A 35 2.40 3.38 -5.90
N LEU A 36 1.18 3.45 -5.35
CA LEU A 36 0.90 4.40 -4.26
C LEU A 36 1.04 3.71 -2.90
N ILE A 37 0.39 2.57 -2.69
CA ILE A 37 0.41 1.84 -1.41
C ILE A 37 0.74 0.37 -1.66
N ASP A 38 1.86 -0.10 -1.14
CA ASP A 38 2.28 -1.50 -1.24
C ASP A 38 2.33 -2.14 0.15
N VAL A 39 1.60 -3.25 0.32
CA VAL A 39 1.50 -4.01 1.56
C VAL A 39 1.92 -5.45 1.28
N THR A 40 3.05 -5.87 1.84
CA THR A 40 3.70 -7.15 1.48
C THR A 40 4.29 -7.88 2.68
N ARG A 41 4.76 -9.11 2.45
CA ARG A 41 5.58 -9.91 3.37
C ARG A 41 4.97 -10.12 4.76
N GLY A 42 3.76 -10.66 4.82
CA GLY A 42 3.07 -11.00 6.07
C GLY A 42 2.50 -9.79 6.81
N SER A 43 2.42 -8.64 6.13
CA SER A 43 1.83 -7.44 6.73
C SER A 43 0.34 -7.63 7.02
N THR A 44 -0.14 -7.17 8.18
CA THR A 44 -1.52 -7.43 8.63
C THR A 44 -2.03 -6.40 9.63
N ALA A 45 -3.35 -6.39 9.90
CA ALA A 45 -4.01 -5.40 10.74
C ALA A 45 -3.76 -3.96 10.27
N ILE A 46 -4.09 -3.70 9.01
CA ILE A 46 -3.87 -2.41 8.36
C ILE A 46 -5.20 -1.78 8.02
N THR A 47 -5.33 -0.47 8.26
CA THR A 47 -6.48 0.31 7.80
C THR A 47 -6.01 1.38 6.83
N ILE A 48 -6.62 1.43 5.65
CA ILE A 48 -6.40 2.46 4.63
C ILE A 48 -7.74 3.17 4.46
N SER A 49 -7.86 4.38 5.01
CA SER A 49 -9.14 5.10 5.03
C SER A 49 -9.05 6.57 4.66
N ASN A 50 -10.13 7.12 4.12
CA ASN A 50 -10.26 8.56 3.84
C ASN A 50 -9.13 9.16 2.99
N ASN A 51 -8.40 8.35 2.22
CA ASN A 51 -7.34 8.85 1.35
C ASN A 51 -7.90 9.25 0.00
N TRP A 52 -7.31 10.27 -0.61
CA TRP A 52 -7.55 10.62 -1.99
C TRP A 52 -6.41 10.10 -2.88
N LEU A 53 -6.68 9.03 -3.60
CA LEU A 53 -5.75 8.34 -4.50
C LEU A 53 -6.10 8.74 -5.93
N ARG A 54 -5.18 9.37 -6.67
CA ARG A 54 -5.48 9.94 -7.99
C ARG A 54 -4.29 9.93 -8.94
N ASN A 55 -4.57 10.06 -10.24
CA ASN A 55 -3.57 10.24 -11.30
C ASN A 55 -2.46 9.18 -11.24
N HIS A 56 -2.84 7.91 -11.15
CA HIS A 56 -1.87 6.83 -10.97
C HIS A 56 -2.36 5.51 -11.58
N VAL A 57 -1.44 4.72 -12.13
CA VAL A 57 -1.78 3.47 -12.81
C VAL A 57 -1.96 2.32 -11.82
N LYS A 58 -0.95 2.04 -10.99
CA LYS A 58 -0.93 0.92 -10.02
C LYS A 58 -1.22 1.46 -8.62
N VAL A 59 -2.50 1.50 -8.22
CA VAL A 59 -2.88 2.24 -7.01
C VAL A 59 -2.44 1.53 -5.72
N MET A 60 -2.81 0.27 -5.52
CA MET A 60 -2.54 -0.44 -4.27
C MET A 60 -2.12 -1.89 -4.53
N LEU A 61 -1.01 -2.38 -4.00
CA LEU A 61 -0.67 -3.81 -4.07
C LEU A 61 -0.82 -4.45 -2.69
N LEU A 62 -1.70 -5.44 -2.57
CA LEU A 62 -1.89 -6.22 -1.34
C LEU A 62 -1.40 -7.67 -1.58
N GLY A 63 -0.14 -7.94 -1.24
CA GLY A 63 0.57 -9.20 -1.54
C GLY A 63 1.31 -9.17 -2.89
N HIS A 64 2.53 -9.72 -2.93
CA HIS A 64 3.44 -9.58 -4.09
C HIS A 64 3.90 -10.92 -4.73
N ASP A 65 3.89 -12.03 -3.98
CA ASP A 65 4.32 -13.35 -4.49
C ASP A 65 3.24 -14.39 -4.18
N ASP A 66 2.70 -15.02 -5.24
CA ASP A 66 1.64 -16.04 -5.17
C ASP A 66 2.01 -17.25 -4.30
N ARG A 67 3.30 -17.45 -4.00
CA ARG A 67 3.80 -18.54 -3.17
C ARG A 67 4.06 -18.12 -1.73
N PHE A 68 3.91 -16.83 -1.38
CA PHE A 68 4.23 -16.33 -0.05
C PHE A 68 3.10 -16.64 0.94
N SER A 69 3.25 -17.74 1.66
CA SER A 69 2.19 -18.31 2.50
C SER A 69 1.79 -17.44 3.69
N GLU A 70 2.67 -16.58 4.20
CA GLU A 70 2.35 -15.71 5.33
C GLU A 70 1.29 -14.65 4.96
N ASP A 71 1.23 -14.23 3.69
CA ASP A 71 0.22 -13.28 3.20
C ASP A 71 -1.21 -13.86 3.27
N LYS A 72 -1.39 -15.19 3.45
CA LYS A 72 -2.72 -15.78 3.72
C LYS A 72 -3.37 -15.24 5.00
N SER A 73 -2.56 -14.74 5.93
CA SER A 73 -3.02 -14.13 7.19
C SER A 73 -3.18 -12.60 7.10
N MET A 74 -2.95 -12.02 5.92
CA MET A 74 -3.10 -10.58 5.68
C MET A 74 -4.54 -10.15 5.91
N ARG A 75 -4.71 -9.08 6.69
CA ARG A 75 -6.00 -8.43 6.91
C ARG A 75 -5.84 -6.93 6.71
N VAL A 76 -6.44 -6.42 5.66
CA VAL A 76 -6.43 -4.99 5.31
C VAL A 76 -7.87 -4.50 5.20
N THR A 77 -8.17 -3.39 5.85
CA THR A 77 -9.44 -2.67 5.69
C THR A 77 -9.23 -1.52 4.74
N VAL A 78 -9.94 -1.52 3.60
CA VAL A 78 -9.95 -0.40 2.64
C VAL A 78 -11.34 0.22 2.70
N ALA A 79 -11.46 1.44 3.24
CA ALA A 79 -12.76 2.06 3.47
C ALA A 79 -12.73 3.57 3.22
N PHE A 80 -13.79 4.13 2.62
CA PHE A 80 -13.95 5.58 2.44
C PHE A 80 -12.85 6.29 1.63
N ASN A 81 -12.01 5.55 0.90
CA ASN A 81 -11.01 6.16 0.02
C ASN A 81 -11.68 6.69 -1.25
N ARG A 82 -11.23 7.86 -1.70
CA ARG A 82 -11.58 8.40 -3.01
C ARG A 82 -10.56 7.92 -4.04
N PHE A 83 -10.99 7.04 -4.93
CA PHE A 83 -10.21 6.63 -6.08
C PHE A 83 -10.55 7.49 -7.31
N GLY A 84 -9.56 8.17 -7.84
CA GLY A 84 -9.67 9.00 -9.03
C GLY A 84 -9.67 10.51 -8.74
N PRO A 85 -9.52 11.35 -9.78
CA PRO A 85 -9.57 10.98 -11.20
C PRO A 85 -8.32 10.21 -11.66
N LYS A 86 -8.44 9.51 -12.79
CA LYS A 86 -7.33 8.81 -13.47
C LYS A 86 -6.60 7.78 -12.60
N CYS A 87 -7.36 6.92 -11.93
CA CYS A 87 -6.86 5.67 -11.36
C CYS A 87 -7.27 4.52 -12.29
N TYR A 88 -6.31 3.66 -12.65
CA TYR A 88 -6.54 2.67 -13.70
C TYR A 88 -6.74 1.24 -13.17
N GLN A 89 -5.91 0.80 -12.22
CA GLN A 89 -5.95 -0.57 -11.71
C GLN A 89 -5.46 -0.67 -10.26
N ARG A 90 -5.68 -1.85 -9.67
CA ARG A 90 -5.28 -2.24 -8.32
C ARG A 90 -5.97 -1.43 -7.22
N MET A 91 -7.28 -1.62 -7.10
CA MET A 91 -8.16 -0.95 -6.13
C MET A 91 -9.10 -1.97 -5.42
N PRO A 92 -8.57 -3.00 -4.74
CA PRO A 92 -7.14 -3.31 -4.53
C PRO A 92 -6.57 -4.26 -5.58
#